data_AF-A0A182HP08-F1
#
_entry.id   AF-A0A182HP08-F1
#
_cell.length_a   1.000
_cell.length_b   1.000
_cell.length_c   1.000
_cell.angle_alpha   90.00
_cell.angle_beta   90.00
_cell.angle_gamma   90.00
#
_symmetry.space_group_name_H-M   'P 1'
#
loop_
_entity.id
_entity.type
_entity.pdbx_description
1 polymer ?
#
loop_
_entity_poly.entity_id
_entity_poly.type
_entity_poly.pdbx_seq_one_letter_code
_entity_poly.pdbx_strand_id
1 'polypeptide(L)'
;MVYWALGTGLQLLLLLLVLGGSELQVKAKGSLILRSFDEMVLECAELMSIVHSKLARIRSGVMLPDEDTKCLIRCVGISGRFWNDHTGLHKELLARYFVTDPADAYNVNRTETCLQELPDLELNPEKCCGLAFESFLCYYYNYGNLRQDSVFVPLDHLQLQHVTSRCMDVHQITTEQLISLSEEAMDANDKVHCLVRCIGLQTGVYSDREGVSIDRLYAHI
;
A
#
# COMPACT_ATOMS: atom_id res chain seq x y z
N MET A 1 -51.17 14.41 -33.19
CA MET A 1 -50.04 15.34 -33.05
C MET A 1 -49.42 15.24 -31.65
N VAL A 2 -48.89 14.08 -31.26
CA VAL A 2 -48.28 13.83 -29.92
C VAL A 2 -47.07 12.88 -30.05
N TYR A 3 -46.26 13.04 -31.09
CA TYR A 3 -45.03 12.23 -31.27
C TYR A 3 -43.75 13.06 -31.39
N TRP A 4 -43.86 14.40 -31.45
CA TRP A 4 -42.70 15.29 -31.60
C TRP A 4 -42.14 15.84 -30.28
N ALA A 5 -42.85 15.65 -29.16
CA ALA A 5 -42.46 16.21 -27.84
C ALA A 5 -41.62 15.25 -26.97
N LEU A 6 -41.64 13.94 -27.25
CA LEU A 6 -40.87 12.93 -26.50
C LEU A 6 -39.41 12.83 -26.94
N GLY A 7 -39.11 13.10 -28.21
CA GLY A 7 -37.75 13.06 -28.75
C GLY A 7 -36.86 14.21 -28.28
N THR A 8 -37.44 15.40 -28.10
CA THR A 8 -36.70 16.60 -27.68
C THR A 8 -36.27 16.51 -26.22
N GLY A 9 -37.11 15.95 -25.34
CA GLY A 9 -36.78 15.73 -23.93
C GLY A 9 -35.62 14.76 -23.73
N LEU A 10 -35.61 13.64 -24.46
CA LEU A 10 -34.53 12.64 -24.40
C LEU A 10 -33.22 13.19 -25.00
N GLN A 11 -33.30 13.96 -26.08
CA GLN A 11 -32.13 14.63 -26.67
C GLN A 11 -31.56 15.70 -25.75
N LEU A 12 -32.39 16.50 -25.07
CA LEU A 12 -31.94 17.47 -24.06
C LEU A 12 -31.32 16.77 -22.84
N LEU A 13 -31.86 15.63 -22.40
CA LEU A 13 -31.27 14.84 -21.31
C LEU A 13 -29.90 14.27 -21.68
N LEU A 14 -29.76 13.76 -22.92
CA LEU A 14 -28.49 13.28 -23.46
C LEU A 14 -27.47 14.42 -23.64
N LEU A 15 -27.90 15.59 -24.11
CA LEU A 15 -27.06 16.78 -24.21
C LEU A 15 -26.62 17.30 -22.84
N LEU A 16 -27.47 17.23 -21.83
CA LEU A 16 -27.12 17.57 -20.44
C LEU A 16 -26.15 16.55 -19.82
N LEU A 17 -26.23 15.27 -20.20
CA LEU A 17 -25.24 14.26 -19.79
C LEU A 17 -23.88 14.45 -20.49
N VAL A 18 -23.87 14.91 -21.75
CA VAL A 18 -22.66 15.18 -22.52
C VAL A 18 -21.99 16.50 -22.12
N LEU A 19 -22.78 17.53 -21.80
CA LEU A 19 -22.28 18.85 -21.39
C LEU A 19 -22.11 19.00 -19.87
N GLY A 20 -22.80 18.19 -19.08
CA GLY A 20 -22.69 18.09 -17.63
C GLY A 20 -21.65 17.08 -17.15
N GLY A 21 -20.93 16.44 -18.08
CA GLY A 21 -19.65 15.80 -17.81
C GLY A 21 -18.61 16.85 -17.45
N SER A 22 -18.80 17.55 -16.33
CA SER A 22 -17.67 18.08 -15.59
C SER A 22 -16.72 16.91 -15.45
N GLU A 23 -15.48 17.07 -15.89
CA GLU A 23 -14.43 16.15 -15.51
C GLU A 23 -14.45 16.11 -13.97
N LEU A 24 -15.14 15.12 -13.43
CA LEU A 24 -14.76 14.55 -12.17
C LEU A 24 -13.42 13.92 -12.52
N GLN A 25 -12.38 14.75 -12.50
CA GLN A 25 -11.05 14.32 -12.18
C GLN A 25 -11.20 13.70 -10.78
N VAL A 26 -11.68 12.46 -10.77
CA VAL A 26 -11.17 11.48 -9.84
C VAL A 26 -9.70 11.52 -10.15
N LYS A 27 -8.98 12.37 -9.41
CA LYS A 27 -7.56 12.24 -9.22
C LYS A 27 -7.46 10.82 -8.70
N ALA A 28 -7.22 9.88 -9.62
CA ALA A 28 -7.04 8.48 -9.28
C ALA A 28 -6.01 8.54 -8.18
N LYS A 29 -6.46 8.28 -6.94
CA LYS A 29 -5.61 8.33 -5.76
C LYS A 29 -4.39 7.52 -6.18
N GLY A 30 -3.21 8.18 -6.18
CA GLY A 30 -2.02 7.68 -6.85
C GLY A 30 -1.87 6.18 -6.62
N SER A 31 -1.49 5.43 -7.66
CA SER A 31 -1.34 3.98 -7.64
C SER A 31 -1.09 3.48 -6.22
N LEU A 32 -2.05 2.79 -5.59
CA LEU A 32 -1.98 2.37 -4.18
C LEU A 32 -0.70 1.60 -3.84
N ILE A 33 -0.04 1.13 -4.90
CA ILE A 33 1.19 0.38 -4.94
C ILE A 33 2.43 1.25 -4.75
N LEU A 34 2.45 2.53 -5.19
CA LEU A 34 3.63 3.39 -5.07
C LEU A 34 3.32 4.59 -4.17
N ARG A 35 3.97 4.63 -3.00
CA ARG A 35 3.71 5.67 -2.00
C ARG A 35 5.00 6.12 -1.34
N SER A 36 5.15 7.42 -1.16
CA SER A 36 6.23 8.00 -0.37
C SER A 36 5.92 7.92 1.13
N PHE A 37 6.95 7.98 1.96
CA PHE A 37 6.77 8.03 3.41
C PHE A 37 5.95 9.28 3.82
N ASP A 38 6.23 10.43 3.21
CA ASP A 38 5.56 11.70 3.50
C ASP A 38 4.06 11.66 3.15
N GLU A 39 3.67 11.05 2.02
CA GLU A 39 2.26 10.87 1.66
C GLU A 39 1.52 10.06 2.73
N MET A 40 2.12 8.98 3.25
CA MET A 40 1.52 8.18 4.31
C MET A 40 1.43 8.94 5.63
N VAL A 41 2.45 9.74 5.97
CA VAL A 41 2.45 10.60 7.16
C VAL A 41 1.31 11.61 7.07
N LEU A 42 1.11 12.26 5.91
CA LEU A 42 0.04 13.23 5.70
C LEU A 42 -1.35 12.58 5.83
N GLU A 43 -1.56 11.44 5.18
CA GLU A 43 -2.84 10.73 5.26
C GLU A 43 -3.16 10.25 6.68
N CYS A 44 -2.19 9.66 7.38
CA CYS A 44 -2.39 9.23 8.76
C CYS A 44 -2.60 10.40 9.71
N ALA A 45 -1.90 11.52 9.51
CA ALA A 45 -2.08 12.73 10.30
C ALA A 45 -3.48 13.31 10.13
N GLU A 46 -4.04 13.29 8.91
CA GLU A 46 -5.42 13.68 8.64
C GLU A 46 -6.40 12.75 9.36
N LEU A 47 -6.25 11.43 9.22
CA LEU A 47 -7.11 10.43 9.87
C LEU A 47 -7.13 10.58 11.41
N MET A 48 -5.98 10.91 12.00
CA MET A 48 -5.83 11.06 13.44
C MET A 48 -6.07 12.50 13.92
N SER A 49 -6.41 13.43 13.02
CA SER A 49 -6.59 14.85 13.35
C SER A 49 -5.38 15.50 14.06
N ILE A 50 -4.17 15.16 13.62
CA ILE A 50 -2.93 15.73 14.15
C ILE A 50 -2.84 17.21 13.78
N VAL A 51 -2.61 18.07 14.79
CA VAL A 51 -2.49 19.52 14.60
C VAL A 51 -1.32 19.85 13.66
N HIS A 52 -1.54 20.78 12.72
CA HIS A 52 -0.55 21.18 11.72
C HIS A 52 0.82 21.59 12.30
N SER A 53 0.85 22.30 13.43
CA SER A 53 2.12 22.70 14.07
C SER A 53 2.93 21.51 14.57
N LYS A 54 2.27 20.46 15.07
CA LYS A 54 2.89 19.21 15.49
C LYS A 54 3.38 18.41 14.28
N LEU A 55 2.54 18.30 13.25
CA LEU A 55 2.90 17.65 11.99
C LEU A 55 4.13 18.31 11.33
N ALA A 56 4.21 19.64 11.32
CA ALA A 56 5.36 20.37 10.79
C ALA A 56 6.67 20.01 11.52
N ARG A 57 6.63 19.83 12.85
CA ARG A 57 7.80 19.41 13.64
C ARG A 57 8.21 17.97 13.34
N ILE A 58 7.24 17.06 13.23
CA ILE A 58 7.51 15.66 12.88
C ILE A 58 8.16 15.58 11.50
N ARG A 59 7.62 16.30 10.52
CA ARG A 59 8.15 16.37 9.15
C ARG A 59 9.51 17.06 9.04
N SER A 60 9.89 17.90 10.03
CA SER A 60 11.25 18.43 10.14
C SER A 60 12.22 17.49 10.86
N GLY A 61 11.83 16.24 11.13
CA GLY A 61 12.66 15.22 11.77
C GLY A 61 12.63 15.21 13.30
N VAL A 62 11.77 16.00 13.93
CA VAL A 62 11.64 16.04 15.40
C VAL A 62 10.58 15.02 15.84
N MET A 63 11.02 13.84 16.27
CA MET A 63 10.16 12.75 16.74
C MET A 63 10.12 12.70 18.28
N LEU A 64 9.15 13.40 18.88
CA LEU A 64 8.93 13.32 20.32
C LEU A 64 8.18 12.02 20.68
N PRO A 65 8.51 11.35 21.80
CA PRO A 65 7.87 10.10 22.21
C PRO A 65 6.52 10.32 22.91
N ASP A 66 5.70 11.22 22.38
CA ASP A 66 4.31 11.42 22.83
C ASP A 66 3.36 10.46 22.11
N GLU A 67 2.17 10.22 22.70
CA GLU A 67 1.25 9.20 22.19
C GLU A 67 0.77 9.46 20.77
N ASP A 68 0.47 10.71 20.39
CA ASP A 68 0.05 10.99 19.03
C ASP A 68 1.15 10.67 18.02
N THR A 69 2.42 11.01 18.34
CA THR A 69 3.56 10.74 17.45
C THR A 69 3.81 9.24 17.34
N LYS A 70 3.74 8.51 18.46
CA LYS A 70 3.85 7.04 18.46
C LYS A 70 2.78 6.40 17.59
N CYS A 71 1.52 6.76 17.80
CA CYS A 71 0.41 6.19 17.05
C CYS A 71 0.39 6.66 15.59
N LEU A 72 0.90 7.85 15.27
CA LEU A 72 1.09 8.31 13.90
C LEU A 72 2.09 7.41 13.17
N ILE A 73 3.25 7.13 13.78
CA ILE A 73 4.24 6.22 13.18
C ILE A 73 3.68 4.80 13.04
N ARG A 74 2.91 4.31 14.02
CA ARG A 74 2.17 3.04 13.87
C ARG A 74 1.22 3.06 12.68
N CYS A 75 0.41 4.11 12.52
CA CYS A 75 -0.50 4.25 11.37
C CYS A 75 0.28 4.20 10.05
N VAL A 76 1.40 4.93 9.97
CA VAL A 76 2.28 4.92 8.81
C VAL A 76 2.85 3.52 8.56
N GLY A 77 3.21 2.79 9.61
CA GLY A 77 3.67 1.40 9.52
C GLY A 77 2.63 0.43 9.00
N ILE A 78 1.38 0.57 9.41
CA ILE A 78 0.27 -0.23 8.88
C ILE A 78 0.00 0.13 7.41
N SER A 79 0.01 1.43 7.10
CA SER A 79 -0.20 1.98 5.76
C SER A 79 0.89 1.56 4.77
N GLY A 80 2.14 1.51 5.24
CA GLY A 80 3.33 1.11 4.49
C GLY A 80 3.70 -0.36 4.63
N ARG A 81 2.87 -1.15 5.32
CA ARG A 81 3.02 -2.60 5.56
C ARG A 81 4.25 -3.05 6.34
N PHE A 82 5.08 -2.13 6.83
CA PHE A 82 6.20 -2.50 7.65
C PHE A 82 5.83 -2.81 9.11
N TRP A 83 4.59 -2.58 9.52
CA TRP A 83 4.08 -2.91 10.84
C TRP A 83 2.75 -3.66 10.78
N ASN A 84 2.60 -4.67 11.63
CA ASN A 84 1.37 -5.40 11.86
C ASN A 84 1.21 -5.63 13.37
N ASP A 85 0.02 -5.36 13.93
CA ASP A 85 -0.16 -5.48 15.39
C ASP A 85 -0.10 -6.91 15.94
N HIS A 86 -0.20 -7.91 15.08
CA HIS A 86 -0.16 -9.32 15.45
C HIS A 86 1.21 -9.95 15.22
N THR A 87 1.96 -9.48 14.23
CA THR A 87 3.28 -10.06 13.86
C THR A 87 4.45 -9.10 14.10
N GLY A 88 4.17 -7.85 14.47
CA GLY A 88 5.17 -6.82 14.74
C GLY A 88 5.81 -6.24 13.47
N LEU A 89 7.10 -5.91 13.59
CA LEU A 89 7.90 -5.27 12.56
C LEU A 89 8.24 -6.23 11.40
N HIS A 90 8.01 -5.77 10.16
CA HIS A 90 8.52 -6.41 8.95
C HIS A 90 9.77 -5.67 8.47
N LYS A 91 10.94 -6.13 8.93
CA LYS A 91 12.25 -5.47 8.75
C LYS A 91 12.55 -5.13 7.28
N GLU A 92 12.38 -6.09 6.40
CA GLU A 92 12.66 -5.94 4.96
C GLU A 92 11.76 -4.89 4.29
N LEU A 93 10.53 -4.70 4.79
CA LEU A 93 9.64 -3.67 4.27
C LEU A 93 10.00 -2.29 4.81
N LEU A 94 10.38 -2.18 6.10
CA LEU A 94 10.82 -0.90 6.67
C LEU A 94 12.11 -0.41 6.01
N ALA A 95 13.08 -1.32 5.79
CA ALA A 95 14.37 -1.02 5.16
C ALA A 95 14.22 -0.31 3.81
N ARG A 96 13.18 -0.63 3.04
CA ARG A 96 12.89 -0.02 1.71
C ARG A 96 12.60 1.47 1.78
N TYR A 97 12.24 2.01 2.95
CA TYR A 97 12.00 3.45 3.15
C TYR A 97 13.27 4.24 3.48
N PHE A 98 14.44 3.58 3.52
CA PHE A 98 15.70 4.23 3.87
C PHE A 98 16.74 4.08 2.75
N VAL A 99 17.59 5.10 2.61
CA VAL A 99 18.82 5.07 1.83
C VAL A 99 19.99 4.95 2.79
N THR A 100 20.79 3.91 2.62
CA THR A 100 22.00 3.67 3.40
C THR A 100 23.17 4.48 2.84
N ASP A 101 24.14 4.84 3.68
CA ASP A 101 25.42 5.38 3.21
C ASP A 101 26.30 4.22 2.72
N PRO A 102 26.78 4.21 1.46
CA PRO A 102 27.66 3.15 0.96
C PRO A 102 28.96 2.96 1.75
N ALA A 103 29.41 3.99 2.49
CA ALA A 103 30.60 3.90 3.32
C ALA A 103 30.32 3.30 4.71
N ASP A 104 29.06 3.18 5.13
CA ASP A 104 28.67 2.68 6.44
C ASP A 104 28.35 1.19 6.40
N ALA A 105 29.39 0.38 6.62
CA ALA A 105 29.27 -1.09 6.66
C ALA A 105 28.60 -1.62 7.94
N TYR A 106 28.32 -0.77 8.94
CA TYR A 106 27.85 -1.19 10.27
C TYR A 106 26.40 -0.82 10.56
N ASN A 107 25.73 -0.11 9.65
CA ASN A 107 24.36 0.35 9.82
C ASN A 107 23.39 -0.79 10.18
N VAL A 108 23.42 -1.91 9.43
CA VAL A 108 22.58 -3.09 9.68
C VAL A 108 22.82 -3.64 11.07
N ASN A 109 24.07 -3.79 11.49
CA ASN A 109 24.43 -4.35 12.80
C ASN A 109 23.92 -3.45 13.94
N ARG A 110 24.12 -2.13 13.85
CA ARG A 110 23.62 -1.18 14.86
C ARG A 110 22.09 -1.19 14.94
N THR A 111 21.41 -1.24 13.79
CA THR A 111 19.95 -1.35 13.74
C THR A 111 19.46 -2.64 14.39
N GLU A 112 20.08 -3.78 14.07
CA GLU A 112 19.73 -5.07 14.67
C GLU A 112 19.97 -5.11 16.18
N THR A 113 21.10 -4.55 16.64
CA THR A 113 21.40 -4.43 18.07
C THR A 113 20.33 -3.62 18.79
N CYS A 114 19.93 -2.48 18.22
CA CYS A 114 18.85 -1.65 18.77
C CYS A 114 17.52 -2.41 18.85
N LEU A 115 17.16 -3.17 17.80
CA LEU A 115 15.92 -3.94 17.78
C LEU A 115 15.90 -5.07 18.81
N GLN A 116 17.05 -5.68 19.11
CA GLN A 116 17.17 -6.75 20.11
C GLN A 116 16.99 -6.27 21.55
N GLU A 117 17.14 -4.97 21.80
CA GLU A 117 16.91 -4.36 23.12
C GLU A 117 15.43 -4.03 23.36
N LEU A 118 14.60 -4.07 22.32
CA LEU A 118 13.16 -3.81 22.44
C LEU A 118 12.43 -4.99 23.08
N PRO A 119 11.35 -4.74 23.83
CA PRO A 119 10.54 -5.82 24.39
C PRO A 119 9.86 -6.64 23.29
N ASP A 120 9.58 -7.90 23.60
CA ASP A 120 8.79 -8.77 22.73
C ASP A 120 7.41 -8.17 22.45
N LEU A 121 6.84 -8.50 21.29
CA LEU A 121 5.50 -8.08 20.92
C LEU A 121 4.47 -8.64 21.90
N GLU A 122 3.87 -7.76 22.70
CA GLU A 122 2.69 -8.07 23.48
C GLU A 122 1.43 -7.86 22.62
N LEU A 123 0.51 -8.83 22.61
CA LEU A 123 -0.82 -8.69 21.99
C LEU A 123 -1.74 -7.80 22.83
N ASN A 124 -1.29 -6.58 23.12
CA ASN A 124 -2.05 -5.54 23.80
C ASN A 124 -2.16 -4.31 22.87
N PRO A 125 -3.35 -4.03 22.32
CA PRO A 125 -3.58 -2.90 21.42
C PRO A 125 -3.13 -1.54 21.96
N GLU A 126 -3.17 -1.34 23.28
CA GLU A 126 -2.75 -0.09 23.93
C GLU A 126 -1.23 0.12 23.90
N LYS A 127 -0.44 -0.95 23.72
CA LYS A 127 1.03 -0.89 23.67
C LYS A 127 1.60 -0.91 22.25
N CYS A 128 0.80 -1.23 21.23
CA CYS A 128 1.28 -1.37 19.86
C CYS A 128 1.89 -0.08 19.28
N CYS A 129 1.41 1.10 19.68
CA CYS A 129 1.97 2.37 19.20
C CYS A 129 3.42 2.57 19.64
N GLY A 130 3.76 2.21 20.89
CA GLY A 130 5.11 2.37 21.43
C GLY A 130 6.12 1.50 20.70
N LEU A 131 5.83 0.21 20.54
CA LEU A 131 6.78 -0.73 19.91
C LEU A 131 6.98 -0.42 18.42
N ALA A 132 5.94 -0.01 17.70
CA ALA A 132 6.05 0.44 16.31
C ALA A 132 6.97 1.66 16.20
N PHE A 133 6.80 2.62 17.11
CA PHE A 133 7.60 3.83 17.16
C PHE A 133 9.06 3.55 17.49
N GLU A 134 9.35 2.76 18.52
CA GLU A 134 10.71 2.42 18.93
C GLU A 134 11.44 1.61 17.85
N SER A 135 10.74 0.65 17.23
CA SER A 135 11.25 -0.09 16.07
C SER A 135 11.64 0.84 14.92
N PHE A 136 10.79 1.83 14.63
CA PHE A 136 11.08 2.84 13.62
C PHE A 136 12.30 3.70 13.99
N LEU A 137 12.42 4.11 15.26
CA LEU A 137 13.56 4.89 15.73
C LEU A 137 14.89 4.13 15.59
N CYS A 138 14.90 2.80 15.77
CA CYS A 138 16.09 1.99 15.50
C CYS A 138 16.58 2.15 14.06
N TYR A 139 15.66 2.18 13.08
CA TYR A 139 16.03 2.45 11.68
C TYR A 139 16.42 3.91 11.47
N TYR A 140 15.62 4.83 11.98
CA TYR A 140 15.81 6.27 11.82
C TYR A 140 17.17 6.77 12.30
N TYR A 141 17.68 6.21 13.41
CA TYR A 141 18.96 6.63 13.97
C TYR A 141 20.16 5.77 13.53
N ASN A 142 19.96 4.52 13.11
CA ASN A 142 21.07 3.60 12.87
C ASN A 142 21.21 3.10 11.42
N TYR A 143 20.13 3.08 10.64
CA TYR A 143 20.11 2.38 9.34
C TYR A 143 20.49 3.28 8.16
N GLY A 144 19.97 4.50 8.13
CA GLY A 144 20.19 5.44 7.03
C GLY A 144 19.24 6.63 7.05
N ASN A 145 19.13 7.35 5.93
CA ASN A 145 18.23 8.49 5.78
C ASN A 145 16.91 8.06 5.17
N LEU A 146 15.79 8.66 5.60
CA LEU A 146 14.49 8.42 4.95
C LEU A 146 14.53 8.83 3.47
N ARG A 147 13.99 7.96 2.64
CA ARG A 147 13.75 8.20 1.22
C ARG A 147 12.67 9.25 1.01
N GLN A 148 12.89 10.09 0.00
CA GLN A 148 11.89 11.09 -0.43
C GLN A 148 10.99 10.57 -1.56
N ASP A 149 11.46 9.60 -2.33
CA ASP A 149 10.74 9.02 -3.45
C ASP A 149 9.77 7.92 -2.99
N SER A 150 8.77 7.66 -3.84
CA SER A 150 7.77 6.62 -3.58
C SER A 150 8.40 5.22 -3.62
N VAL A 151 7.92 4.35 -2.75
CA VAL A 151 8.31 2.93 -2.71
C VAL A 151 7.11 2.05 -2.99
N PHE A 152 7.39 0.82 -3.40
CA PHE A 152 6.37 -0.21 -3.56
C PHE A 152 5.79 -0.62 -2.19
N VAL A 153 4.48 -0.49 -2.04
CA VAL A 153 3.70 -0.91 -0.88
C VAL A 153 2.88 -2.14 -1.27
N PRO A 154 3.14 -3.32 -0.67
CA PRO A 154 2.38 -4.52 -0.98
C PRO A 154 0.92 -4.38 -0.53
N LEU A 155 0.03 -5.06 -1.24
CA LEU A 155 -1.36 -5.22 -0.84
C LEU A 155 -1.44 -6.12 0.39
N ASP A 156 -2.36 -5.80 1.31
CA ASP A 156 -2.72 -6.77 2.35
C ASP A 156 -3.55 -7.93 1.78
N HIS A 157 -3.78 -8.93 2.62
CA HIS A 157 -4.52 -10.13 2.26
C HIS A 157 -5.91 -9.83 1.69
N LEU A 158 -6.67 -8.91 2.31
CA LEU A 158 -8.03 -8.57 1.87
C LEU A 158 -8.01 -7.83 0.52
N GLN A 159 -7.06 -6.92 0.35
CA GLN A 159 -6.84 -6.21 -0.91
C GLN A 159 -6.45 -7.17 -2.03
N LEU A 160 -5.56 -8.13 -1.76
CA LEU A 160 -5.15 -9.14 -2.72
C LEU A 160 -6.33 -10.07 -3.09
N GLN A 161 -7.12 -10.51 -2.12
CA GLN A 161 -8.35 -11.27 -2.37
C GLN A 161 -9.34 -10.48 -3.23
N HIS A 162 -9.54 -9.20 -2.92
CA HIS A 162 -10.43 -8.33 -3.69
C HIS A 162 -9.94 -8.16 -5.14
N VAL A 163 -8.63 -7.94 -5.35
CA VAL A 163 -8.02 -7.89 -6.69
C VAL A 163 -8.22 -9.20 -7.43
N THR A 164 -7.97 -10.32 -6.77
CA THR A 164 -8.13 -11.68 -7.34
C THR A 164 -9.57 -11.91 -7.78
N SER A 165 -10.54 -11.66 -6.88
CA SER A 165 -11.97 -11.79 -7.15
C SER A 165 -12.40 -10.94 -8.36
N ARG A 166 -11.98 -9.66 -8.40
CA ARG A 166 -12.28 -8.78 -9.52
C ARG A 166 -11.69 -9.27 -10.84
N CYS A 167 -10.47 -9.82 -10.84
CA CYS A 167 -9.87 -10.39 -12.04
C CYS A 167 -10.59 -11.68 -12.49
N MET A 168 -11.06 -12.50 -11.54
CA MET A 168 -11.88 -13.68 -11.83
C MET A 168 -13.20 -13.28 -12.50
N ASP A 169 -13.87 -12.24 -12.01
CA ASP A 169 -15.10 -11.71 -12.60
C ASP A 169 -14.89 -11.24 -14.05
N VAL A 170 -13.80 -10.50 -14.31
CA VAL A 170 -13.45 -10.02 -15.66
C VAL A 170 -13.27 -11.17 -16.64
N HIS A 171 -12.67 -12.28 -16.20
CA HIS A 171 -12.40 -13.44 -17.05
C HIS A 171 -13.49 -14.54 -16.96
N GLN A 172 -14.55 -14.30 -16.20
CA GLN A 172 -15.67 -15.21 -15.97
C GLN A 172 -15.19 -16.60 -15.50
N ILE A 173 -14.28 -16.60 -14.53
CA ILE A 173 -13.71 -17.80 -13.91
C ILE A 173 -14.29 -17.92 -12.51
N THR A 174 -14.80 -19.10 -12.15
CA THR A 174 -15.25 -19.36 -10.78
C THR A 174 -14.18 -20.07 -9.96
N THR A 175 -14.30 -19.98 -8.63
CA THR A 175 -13.38 -20.66 -7.71
C THR A 175 -13.42 -22.18 -7.89
N GLU A 176 -14.60 -22.74 -8.13
CA GLU A 176 -14.79 -24.18 -8.36
C GLU A 176 -14.09 -24.63 -9.64
N GLN A 177 -14.13 -23.81 -10.70
CA GLN A 177 -13.41 -24.10 -11.94
C GLN A 177 -11.91 -24.17 -11.66
N LEU A 178 -11.33 -23.19 -10.97
CA LEU A 178 -9.90 -23.19 -10.65
C LEU A 178 -9.48 -24.39 -9.80
N ILE A 179 -10.23 -24.70 -8.74
CA ILE A 179 -9.90 -25.82 -7.83
C ILE A 179 -9.99 -27.18 -8.53
N SER A 180 -10.80 -27.29 -9.58
CA SER A 180 -10.98 -28.56 -10.32
C SER A 180 -9.92 -28.82 -11.41
N LEU A 181 -9.07 -27.84 -11.73
CA LEU A 181 -8.02 -28.00 -12.74
C LEU A 181 -6.79 -28.71 -12.15
N SER A 182 -6.18 -29.60 -12.93
CA SER A 182 -4.81 -30.06 -12.65
C SER A 182 -3.80 -28.97 -13.03
N GLU A 183 -2.55 -29.11 -12.59
CA GLU A 183 -1.46 -28.21 -12.95
C GLU A 183 -1.29 -28.11 -14.48
N GLU A 184 -1.29 -29.24 -15.18
CA GLU A 184 -1.19 -29.25 -16.65
C GLU A 184 -2.40 -28.59 -17.32
N ALA A 185 -3.58 -28.73 -16.71
CA ALA A 185 -4.79 -28.11 -17.20
C ALA A 185 -4.82 -26.60 -16.94
N MET A 186 -4.18 -26.11 -15.87
CA MET A 186 -3.96 -24.69 -15.63
C MET A 186 -2.99 -24.10 -16.65
N ASP A 187 -1.88 -24.77 -16.90
CA ASP A 187 -0.84 -24.35 -17.85
C ASP A 187 -1.31 -24.33 -19.29
N ALA A 188 -2.28 -25.18 -19.65
CA ALA A 188 -2.87 -25.18 -20.99
C ALA A 188 -4.02 -24.17 -21.15
N ASN A 189 -4.45 -23.47 -20.10
CA ASN A 189 -5.69 -22.68 -20.11
C ASN A 189 -5.44 -21.17 -20.26
N ASP A 190 -5.72 -20.64 -21.45
CA ASP A 190 -5.59 -19.21 -21.78
C ASP A 190 -6.35 -18.29 -20.81
N LYS A 191 -7.49 -18.72 -20.25
CA LYS A 191 -8.23 -17.92 -19.27
C LYS A 191 -7.47 -17.82 -17.95
N VAL A 192 -6.82 -18.91 -17.52
CA VAL A 192 -5.98 -18.91 -16.30
C VAL A 192 -4.76 -18.01 -16.51
N HIS A 193 -4.13 -18.05 -17.69
CA HIS A 193 -3.05 -17.11 -18.04
C HIS A 193 -3.50 -15.66 -18.00
N CYS A 194 -4.69 -15.37 -18.55
CA CYS A 194 -5.28 -14.04 -18.51
C CYS A 194 -5.57 -13.58 -17.07
N LEU A 195 -6.08 -14.48 -16.22
CA LEU A 195 -6.31 -14.21 -14.79
C LEU A 195 -5.01 -13.87 -14.06
N VAL A 196 -3.96 -14.69 -14.21
CA VAL A 196 -2.65 -14.46 -13.58
C VAL A 196 -2.07 -13.13 -14.05
N ARG A 197 -2.15 -12.83 -15.36
CA ARG A 197 -1.72 -11.54 -15.91
C ARG A 197 -2.52 -10.37 -15.32
N CYS A 198 -3.84 -10.50 -15.19
CA CYS A 198 -4.68 -9.47 -14.58
C CYS A 198 -4.23 -9.19 -13.14
N ILE A 199 -4.08 -10.23 -12.31
CA ILE A 199 -3.63 -10.10 -10.92
C ILE A 199 -2.24 -9.45 -10.88
N GLY A 200 -1.31 -9.89 -11.74
CA GLY A 200 0.03 -9.35 -11.82
C GLY A 200 0.07 -7.85 -12.15
N LEU A 201 -0.76 -7.43 -13.10
CA LEU A 201 -0.91 -6.01 -13.46
C LEU A 201 -1.55 -5.19 -12.33
N GLN A 202 -2.61 -5.70 -11.70
CA GLN A 202 -3.36 -4.99 -10.67
C GLN A 202 -2.61 -4.88 -9.33
N THR A 203 -1.69 -5.81 -9.05
CA THR A 203 -0.80 -5.78 -7.87
C THR A 203 0.51 -5.05 -8.16
N GLY A 204 0.82 -4.79 -9.43
CA GLY A 204 2.07 -4.15 -9.85
C GLY A 204 3.30 -5.06 -9.79
N VAL A 205 3.13 -6.37 -9.53
CA VAL A 205 4.22 -7.36 -9.58
C VAL A 205 4.57 -7.78 -11.01
N TYR A 206 3.76 -7.42 -12.00
CA TYR A 206 4.01 -7.68 -13.42
C TYR A 206 3.70 -6.45 -14.27
N SER A 207 4.47 -6.25 -15.33
CA SER A 207 4.11 -5.35 -16.44
C SER A 207 4.41 -6.01 -17.79
N ASP A 208 3.69 -5.64 -18.84
CA ASP A 208 3.97 -6.17 -20.19
C ASP A 208 5.32 -5.72 -20.75
N ARG A 209 5.93 -4.68 -20.18
CA ARG A 209 7.22 -4.15 -20.63
C ARG A 209 8.40 -4.84 -19.96
N GLU A 210 8.32 -5.04 -18.65
CA GLU A 210 9.44 -5.49 -17.82
C GLU A 210 9.27 -6.95 -17.34
N GLY A 211 8.09 -7.55 -17.57
CA GLY A 211 7.77 -8.87 -17.04
C GLY A 211 7.50 -8.85 -15.54
N VAL A 212 7.82 -9.96 -14.87
CA VAL A 212 7.61 -10.12 -13.42
C VAL A 212 8.72 -9.42 -12.64
N SER A 213 8.33 -8.59 -11.68
CA SER A 213 9.24 -7.99 -10.70
C SER A 213 9.35 -8.90 -9.47
N ILE A 214 10.47 -9.59 -9.37
CA ILE A 214 10.76 -10.51 -8.26
C ILE A 214 10.78 -9.80 -6.91
N ASP A 215 11.36 -8.60 -6.82
CA ASP A 215 11.42 -7.81 -5.58
C ASP A 215 10.04 -7.41 -5.04
N ARG A 216 9.09 -7.16 -5.96
CA ARG A 216 7.70 -6.83 -5.61
C ARG A 216 6.92 -8.09 -5.25
N LEU A 217 7.17 -9.20 -5.95
CA LEU A 217 6.56 -10.48 -5.61
C LEU A 217 6.94 -10.93 -4.20
N TYR A 218 8.23 -10.88 -3.83
CA TYR A 218 8.69 -11.21 -2.47
C TYR A 218 8.17 -10.25 -1.40
N ALA A 219 7.71 -9.05 -1.77
CA ALA A 219 7.11 -8.13 -0.81
C ALA A 219 5.71 -8.58 -0.33
N HIS A 220 5.07 -9.52 -1.04
CA HIS A 220 3.76 -10.06 -0.72
C HIS A 220 3.80 -11.39 0.04
N ILE A 221 4.99 -11.96 0.27
CA ILE A 221 5.22 -13.26 0.91
C ILE A 221 5.71 -13.02 2.34
#